data_AF-A0A8T6QJT6-F1
#
_entry.id   AF-A0A8T6QJT6-F1
#
_cell.length_a   1.000
_cell.length_b   1.000
_cell.length_c   1.000
_cell.angle_alpha   90.00
_cell.angle_beta   90.00
_cell.angle_gamma   90.00
#
_symmetry.space_group_name_H-M   'P 1'
#
loop_
_entity.id
_entity.type
_entity.pdbx_description
1 polymer ?
#
loop_
_entity_poly.entity_id
_entity_poly.type
_entity_poly.pdbx_seq_one_letter_code
_entity_poly.pdbx_strand_id
1 'polypeptide(L)'
;MQFHQEWQRIQRLCHRDPKFPLRRLTFASGALLSGALIFKAMPTVGSTATPVEESLWRTTGAVRQAVVDLYRIQRSQRHTAIANPAAPPPSSADQTAGNSTASAASATAQSQPEAPQVQSVAITGDVIDNVLEMRVAIARDVSSLTVGSSSQGWVITTDGSAHCDIAAQTSLTASPTASGISFGGCQLGGAVWLEAESGGFVFVKNGWFKGRVLLYNDGGQLMAVNFVRLGDYLSSVVGSEMYHHWPLEALKAQAVAARSYALTHHVRPASDYWDLDNTQRFQAYKGINLETANTQRAVAETAGEFISYNGGIVESLYAASDQIVQEAHGGQGMSQHGAKDHAVNGYSYDQILGVYYPGTSLSRLVVEQ
;
A
#
# COMPACT_ATOMS: atom_id res chain seq x y z
N MET A 1 0.54 2.05 -35.26
CA MET A 1 -0.10 3.04 -36.16
C MET A 1 -1.64 3.01 -36.15
N GLN A 2 -2.31 1.90 -35.81
CA GLN A 2 -3.78 1.86 -35.68
C GLN A 2 -4.35 2.59 -34.44
N PHE A 3 -3.61 2.64 -33.33
CA PHE A 3 -4.06 3.29 -32.09
C PHE A 3 -4.17 4.83 -32.19
N HIS A 4 -3.32 5.46 -33.02
CA HIS A 4 -3.34 6.91 -33.23
C HIS A 4 -4.53 7.38 -34.08
N GLN A 5 -5.05 6.52 -34.96
CA GLN A 5 -6.19 6.87 -35.83
C GLN A 5 -7.55 6.72 -35.11
N GLU A 6 -7.68 5.77 -34.16
CA GLU A 6 -8.87 5.68 -33.30
C GLU A 6 -8.96 6.85 -32.31
N TRP A 7 -7.82 7.32 -31.79
CA TRP A 7 -7.78 8.46 -30.87
C TRP A 7 -8.20 9.79 -31.53
N GLN A 8 -7.78 10.03 -32.79
CA GLN A 8 -8.23 11.20 -33.55
C GLN A 8 -9.71 11.14 -33.99
N ARG A 9 -10.35 9.96 -33.94
CA ARG A 9 -11.78 9.80 -34.26
C ARG A 9 -12.67 10.19 -33.08
N ILE A 10 -12.20 9.95 -31.85
CA ILE A 10 -12.89 10.33 -30.60
C ILE A 10 -12.79 11.84 -30.35
N GLN A 11 -11.66 12.47 -30.67
CA GLN A 11 -11.46 13.93 -30.54
C GLN A 11 -12.42 14.76 -31.42
N ARG A 12 -12.85 14.25 -32.58
CA ARG A 12 -13.76 14.97 -33.49
C ARG A 12 -15.23 14.98 -33.05
N LEU A 13 -15.60 14.16 -32.06
CA LEU A 13 -16.98 14.10 -31.55
C LEU A 13 -17.24 15.04 -30.36
N CYS A 14 -16.20 15.65 -29.77
CA CYS A 14 -16.33 16.53 -28.60
C CYS A 14 -16.25 18.03 -28.89
N HIS A 15 -16.30 18.45 -30.15
CA HIS A 15 -16.35 19.87 -30.53
C HIS A 15 -17.55 20.18 -31.43
N ARG A 16 -18.71 20.33 -30.79
CA ARG A 16 -19.84 21.16 -31.25
C ARG A 16 -20.93 21.15 -30.18
N ASP A 17 -20.97 22.19 -29.35
CA ASP A 17 -22.06 23.20 -29.32
C ASP A 17 -21.97 24.03 -28.02
N PRO A 18 -21.80 25.36 -28.07
CA PRO A 18 -21.77 26.22 -26.88
C PRO A 18 -23.14 26.89 -26.67
N LYS A 19 -23.79 26.71 -25.50
CA LYS A 19 -24.82 27.64 -24.99
C LYS A 19 -25.33 27.36 -23.55
N PHE A 20 -25.28 28.41 -22.73
CA PHE A 20 -26.18 28.81 -21.61
C PHE A 20 -25.97 28.25 -20.18
N PRO A 21 -26.40 29.00 -19.12
CA PRO A 21 -25.51 29.43 -18.05
C PRO A 21 -25.92 28.93 -16.65
N LEU A 22 -25.04 29.22 -15.68
CA LEU A 22 -25.19 29.06 -14.22
C LEU A 22 -26.62 29.27 -13.71
N ARG A 23 -27.15 28.26 -13.00
CA ARG A 23 -28.17 28.43 -11.95
C ARG A 23 -27.76 27.69 -10.69
N ARG A 24 -27.72 28.44 -9.58
CA ARG A 24 -27.69 27.94 -8.19
C ARG A 24 -28.82 26.93 -7.99
N LEU A 25 -28.51 25.81 -7.36
CA LEU A 25 -29.47 24.97 -6.66
C LEU A 25 -28.91 24.67 -5.27
N THR A 26 -29.46 25.37 -4.28
CA THR A 26 -29.48 24.94 -2.89
C THR A 26 -30.69 24.05 -2.69
N PHE A 27 -30.50 22.85 -2.13
CA PHE A 27 -31.53 22.18 -1.33
C PHE A 27 -30.88 21.41 -0.19
N ALA A 28 -31.32 21.76 1.01
CA ALA A 28 -31.22 20.95 2.21
C ALA A 28 -32.42 20.01 2.28
N SER A 29 -32.22 18.81 2.82
CA SER A 29 -33.05 18.16 3.85
C SER A 29 -32.59 16.72 4.07
N GLY A 30 -32.70 16.27 5.31
CA GLY A 30 -32.07 15.07 5.82
C GLY A 30 -32.82 13.77 5.55
N ALA A 31 -32.10 12.68 5.79
CA ALA A 31 -32.63 11.38 6.16
C ALA A 31 -31.65 10.73 7.13
N LEU A 32 -32.06 10.62 8.38
CA LEU A 32 -31.46 9.78 9.42
C LEU A 32 -31.78 8.32 9.09
N LEU A 33 -30.77 7.45 9.11
CA LEU A 33 -30.96 6.01 9.23
C LEU A 33 -30.02 5.52 10.33
N SER A 34 -30.61 5.36 11.51
CA SER A 34 -30.03 4.70 12.67
C SER A 34 -29.91 3.19 12.41
N GLY A 35 -28.75 2.62 12.75
CA GLY A 35 -28.52 1.18 12.72
C GLY A 35 -27.32 0.80 13.58
N ALA A 36 -27.47 0.92 14.91
CA ALA A 36 -26.48 0.44 15.87
C ALA A 36 -26.55 -1.09 16.00
N LEU A 37 -25.46 -1.79 15.70
CA LEU A 37 -25.28 -3.20 16.07
C LEU A 37 -24.61 -3.28 17.45
N ILE A 38 -25.38 -3.68 18.46
CA ILE A 38 -24.88 -4.01 19.80
C ILE A 38 -24.63 -5.53 19.85
N PHE A 39 -23.40 -5.94 20.17
CA PHE A 39 -23.10 -7.32 20.56
C PHE A 39 -22.68 -7.38 22.04
N LYS A 40 -23.37 -8.23 22.79
CA LYS A 40 -23.17 -8.47 24.22
C LYS A 40 -22.28 -9.72 24.39
N ALA A 41 -21.08 -9.57 24.96
CA ALA A 41 -20.23 -10.70 25.30
C ALA A 41 -20.54 -11.24 26.72
N MET A 42 -20.56 -12.57 26.88
CA MET A 42 -20.55 -13.25 28.19
C MET A 42 -19.15 -13.79 28.51
N PRO A 43 -18.77 -13.96 29.79
CA PRO A 43 -17.38 -14.16 30.20
C PRO A 43 -17.02 -15.64 30.42
N THR A 44 -15.76 -15.99 30.16
CA THR A 44 -14.87 -16.95 30.88
C THR A 44 -13.68 -17.32 29.98
N VAL A 45 -12.45 -17.66 30.39
CA VAL A 45 -11.64 -17.66 31.64
C VAL A 45 -10.17 -17.80 31.15
N GLY A 46 -9.21 -17.37 31.98
CA GLY A 46 -7.79 -17.15 31.67
C GLY A 46 -6.99 -18.19 30.87
N SER A 47 -6.10 -17.67 30.03
CA SER A 47 -4.84 -18.30 29.60
C SER A 47 -3.79 -17.20 29.41
N THR A 48 -2.68 -17.29 30.14
CA THR A 48 -1.60 -16.29 30.23
C THR A 48 -0.49 -16.58 29.22
N ALA A 49 -0.81 -16.42 27.94
CA ALA A 49 0.14 -16.15 26.87
C ALA A 49 -0.68 -15.45 25.79
N THR A 50 -0.47 -14.15 25.56
CA THR A 50 -1.16 -13.44 24.48
C THR A 50 -0.51 -13.86 23.16
N PRO A 51 -1.17 -14.66 22.31
CA PRO A 51 -0.77 -14.78 20.92
C PRO A 51 -1.10 -13.45 20.24
N VAL A 52 -0.32 -13.12 19.22
CA VAL A 52 -0.47 -11.98 18.30
C VAL A 52 -1.91 -11.47 18.20
N GLU A 53 -2.10 -10.18 18.46
CA GLU A 53 -3.38 -9.51 18.62
C GLU A 53 -4.39 -9.92 17.53
N GLU A 54 -5.40 -10.70 17.92
CA GLU A 54 -6.53 -11.16 17.09
C GLU A 54 -7.39 -9.99 16.55
N SER A 55 -7.02 -8.73 16.81
CA SER A 55 -7.74 -7.53 16.38
C SER A 55 -7.31 -7.02 14.99
N LEU A 56 -6.04 -7.21 14.60
CA LEU A 56 -5.48 -6.65 13.35
C LEU A 56 -6.04 -7.29 12.07
N TRP A 57 -6.46 -8.56 12.14
CA TRP A 57 -6.99 -9.28 10.97
C TRP A 57 -8.46 -8.99 10.66
N ARG A 58 -9.25 -8.55 11.65
CA ARG A 58 -10.67 -8.19 11.44
C ARG A 58 -10.83 -6.78 10.88
N THR A 59 -9.94 -5.86 11.25
CA THR A 59 -10.01 -4.45 10.84
C THR A 59 -9.54 -4.23 9.41
N THR A 60 -8.52 -4.97 8.95
CA THR A 60 -7.98 -4.85 7.58
C THR A 60 -9.00 -5.24 6.50
N GLY A 61 -9.79 -6.30 6.70
CA GLY A 61 -10.84 -6.69 5.75
C GLY A 61 -12.00 -5.70 5.66
N ALA A 62 -12.49 -5.21 6.81
CA ALA A 62 -13.61 -4.28 6.88
C ALA A 62 -13.26 -2.87 6.38
N VAL A 63 -12.08 -2.35 6.73
CA VAL A 63 -11.60 -1.05 6.23
C VAL A 63 -11.31 -1.11 4.73
N ARG A 64 -10.69 -2.20 4.25
CA ARG A 64 -10.47 -2.44 2.82
C ARG A 64 -11.79 -2.46 2.06
N GLN A 65 -12.77 -3.22 2.55
CA GLN A 65 -14.09 -3.30 1.93
C GLN A 65 -14.80 -1.94 1.96
N ALA A 66 -14.70 -1.16 3.04
CA ALA A 66 -15.28 0.19 3.13
C ALA A 66 -14.66 1.18 2.14
N VAL A 67 -13.33 1.19 1.96
CA VAL A 67 -12.66 2.03 0.94
C VAL A 67 -13.08 1.62 -0.47
N VAL A 68 -13.18 0.32 -0.72
CA VAL A 68 -13.65 -0.21 -2.00
C VAL A 68 -15.13 0.14 -2.22
N ASP A 69 -15.96 0.10 -1.18
CA ASP A 69 -17.39 0.41 -1.28
C ASP A 69 -17.66 1.90 -1.44
N LEU A 70 -16.90 2.80 -0.78
CA LEU A 70 -16.91 4.24 -1.06
C LEU A 70 -16.62 4.50 -2.54
N TYR A 71 -15.60 3.82 -3.08
CA TYR A 71 -15.25 3.92 -4.48
C TYR A 71 -16.34 3.35 -5.41
N ARG A 72 -16.93 2.19 -5.08
CA ARG A 72 -17.98 1.55 -5.88
C ARG A 72 -19.29 2.33 -5.85
N ILE A 73 -19.71 2.87 -4.70
CA ILE A 73 -20.90 3.72 -4.57
C ILE A 73 -20.75 4.92 -5.49
N GLN A 74 -19.59 5.56 -5.48
CA GLN A 74 -19.33 6.70 -6.35
C GLN A 74 -19.29 6.32 -7.84
N ARG A 75 -18.71 5.17 -8.19
CA ARG A 75 -18.72 4.65 -9.56
C ARG A 75 -20.13 4.24 -10.01
N SER A 76 -20.97 3.72 -9.11
CA SER A 76 -22.35 3.32 -9.38
C SER A 76 -23.26 4.52 -9.64
N GLN A 77 -23.02 5.66 -8.97
CA GLN A 77 -23.66 6.94 -9.29
C GLN A 77 -23.25 7.48 -10.67
N ARG A 78 -22.08 7.06 -11.22
CA ARG A 78 -21.72 7.27 -12.63
C ARG A 78 -22.28 6.19 -13.58
N HIS A 79 -22.56 4.98 -13.09
CA HIS A 79 -22.97 3.82 -13.90
C HIS A 79 -24.47 3.53 -13.96
N THR A 80 -25.34 4.26 -13.24
CA THR A 80 -26.77 4.36 -13.61
C THR A 80 -26.97 4.92 -15.02
N ALA A 81 -25.91 5.41 -15.67
CA ALA A 81 -25.92 5.80 -17.07
C ALA A 81 -25.61 4.66 -18.06
N ILE A 82 -24.91 3.55 -17.72
CA ILE A 82 -24.60 2.48 -18.69
C ILE A 82 -24.38 1.13 -17.97
N ALA A 83 -25.26 0.15 -18.24
CA ALA A 83 -25.23 -1.21 -17.70
C ALA A 83 -24.46 -2.22 -18.60
N ASN A 84 -23.67 -3.07 -17.91
CA ASN A 84 -23.12 -4.44 -18.13
C ASN A 84 -23.46 -5.29 -19.40
N PRO A 85 -22.72 -6.38 -19.78
CA PRO A 85 -22.18 -7.43 -18.86
C PRO A 85 -20.90 -8.26 -19.23
N ALA A 86 -20.37 -8.92 -18.17
CA ALA A 86 -19.86 -10.30 -18.01
C ALA A 86 -18.60 -10.86 -18.74
N ALA A 87 -17.77 -11.55 -17.93
CA ALA A 87 -16.64 -12.41 -18.30
C ALA A 87 -16.99 -13.92 -18.14
N PRO A 88 -16.27 -14.85 -18.80
CA PRO A 88 -16.40 -16.31 -18.60
C PRO A 88 -15.27 -16.96 -17.74
N PRO A 89 -15.41 -18.24 -17.29
CA PRO A 89 -14.69 -18.87 -16.16
C PRO A 89 -13.59 -19.91 -16.55
N PRO A 90 -12.89 -20.59 -15.59
CA PRO A 90 -11.58 -21.25 -15.77
C PRO A 90 -11.62 -22.80 -15.88
N SER A 91 -10.47 -23.46 -16.10
CA SER A 91 -10.33 -24.93 -16.08
C SER A 91 -9.09 -25.47 -15.32
N SER A 92 -9.36 -26.49 -14.50
CA SER A 92 -8.55 -27.42 -13.66
C SER A 92 -7.62 -28.36 -14.47
N ALA A 93 -6.76 -29.28 -13.98
CA ALA A 93 -6.32 -29.96 -12.73
C ALA A 93 -4.87 -30.47 -13.02
N ASP A 94 -4.03 -31.06 -12.16
CA ASP A 94 -4.18 -32.33 -11.44
C ASP A 94 -2.92 -32.64 -10.59
N GLN A 95 -3.06 -33.52 -9.60
CA GLN A 95 -2.13 -33.86 -8.52
C GLN A 95 -1.18 -35.02 -8.87
N THR A 96 -0.09 -35.18 -8.11
CA THR A 96 0.27 -36.49 -7.50
C THR A 96 1.35 -36.35 -6.44
N ALA A 97 1.19 -37.13 -5.37
CA ALA A 97 1.99 -37.12 -4.14
C ALA A 97 3.13 -38.16 -4.16
N GLY A 98 4.20 -37.89 -3.40
CA GLY A 98 5.26 -38.84 -3.07
C GLY A 98 5.90 -38.48 -1.73
N ASN A 99 5.86 -39.42 -0.79
CA ASN A 99 6.14 -39.25 0.64
C ASN A 99 7.55 -39.78 0.96
N SER A 100 8.39 -39.05 1.71
CA SER A 100 9.47 -39.66 2.51
C SER A 100 9.97 -38.76 3.64
N THR A 101 10.17 -39.40 4.78
CA THR A 101 10.63 -38.92 6.09
C THR A 101 12.16 -38.84 6.16
N ALA A 102 12.73 -37.80 6.79
CA ALA A 102 13.85 -37.93 7.75
C ALA A 102 14.33 -36.59 8.35
N SER A 103 14.35 -36.59 9.69
CA SER A 103 15.36 -36.05 10.64
C SER A 103 15.89 -34.62 10.54
N ALA A 104 15.65 -33.91 11.64
CA ALA A 104 16.11 -32.58 12.00
C ALA A 104 17.65 -32.41 11.99
N ALA A 105 18.08 -31.24 11.51
CA ALA A 105 19.38 -30.65 11.81
C ALA A 105 19.23 -29.12 11.85
N SER A 106 19.62 -28.53 12.97
CA SER A 106 19.62 -27.09 13.26
C SER A 106 20.46 -26.33 12.24
N ALA A 107 19.96 -25.21 11.68
CA ALA A 107 20.81 -24.38 10.83
C ALA A 107 21.24 -23.07 11.45
N THR A 108 22.27 -22.55 10.79
CA THR A 108 23.20 -21.53 11.21
C THR A 108 22.69 -20.15 10.79
N ALA A 109 22.37 -19.32 11.78
CA ALA A 109 22.06 -17.91 11.60
C ALA A 109 23.28 -17.13 11.06
N GLN A 110 23.04 -16.17 10.16
CA GLN A 110 24.08 -15.25 9.64
C GLN A 110 23.78 -13.80 10.05
N SER A 111 24.84 -13.02 10.29
CA SER A 111 24.76 -11.60 10.64
C SER A 111 24.28 -10.75 9.45
N GLN A 112 23.27 -9.90 9.67
CA GLN A 112 22.72 -8.96 8.68
C GLN A 112 23.14 -7.51 9.00
N PRO A 113 22.97 -6.54 8.09
CA PRO A 113 23.24 -5.13 8.38
C PRO A 113 22.35 -4.64 9.53
N GLU A 114 22.91 -3.92 10.50
CA GLU A 114 22.15 -3.43 11.67
C GLU A 114 20.94 -2.58 11.23
N ALA A 115 19.82 -2.75 11.94
CA ALA A 115 18.61 -1.98 11.66
C ALA A 115 18.84 -0.47 11.90
N PRO A 116 18.39 0.40 10.97
CA PRO A 116 18.42 1.84 11.16
C PRO A 116 17.72 2.28 12.44
N GLN A 117 18.32 3.22 13.18
CA GLN A 117 17.74 3.85 14.36
C GLN A 117 16.77 4.97 13.95
N VAL A 118 15.61 4.61 13.37
CA VAL A 118 14.60 5.57 12.92
C VAL A 118 13.57 5.81 14.02
N GLN A 119 13.54 7.03 14.56
CA GLN A 119 12.44 7.46 15.44
C GLN A 119 11.17 7.68 14.61
N SER A 120 10.05 7.10 15.07
CA SER A 120 8.75 7.26 14.42
C SER A 120 8.07 8.56 14.86
N VAL A 121 7.67 9.39 13.91
CA VAL A 121 6.74 10.49 14.11
C VAL A 121 5.33 9.91 14.06
N ALA A 122 4.60 10.01 15.18
CA ALA A 122 3.24 9.51 15.25
C ALA A 122 2.29 10.35 14.38
N ILE A 123 1.45 9.68 13.60
CA ILE A 123 0.31 10.32 12.92
C ILE A 123 -0.85 10.36 13.91
N THR A 124 -1.33 11.56 14.24
CA THR A 124 -2.39 11.75 15.22
C THR A 124 -3.79 11.73 14.56
N GLY A 125 -4.79 11.31 15.34
CA GLY A 125 -6.20 11.30 14.94
C GLY A 125 -6.67 10.02 14.23
N ASP A 126 -7.98 9.92 14.06
CA ASP A 126 -8.66 8.81 13.40
C ASP A 126 -8.61 9.00 11.88
N VAL A 127 -7.43 8.83 11.29
CA VAL A 127 -7.18 8.99 9.86
C VAL A 127 -6.88 7.66 9.20
N ILE A 128 -7.21 7.56 7.90
CA ILE A 128 -7.03 6.33 7.11
C ILE A 128 -5.58 5.82 7.14
N ASP A 129 -4.59 6.73 7.23
CA ASP A 129 -3.16 6.42 7.30
C ASP A 129 -2.78 5.46 8.44
N ASN A 130 -3.53 5.47 9.54
CA ASN A 130 -3.29 4.66 10.73
C ASN A 130 -3.93 3.26 10.67
N VAL A 131 -4.91 3.05 9.79
CA VAL A 131 -5.73 1.82 9.79
C VAL A 131 -5.71 1.05 8.47
N LEU A 132 -5.43 1.72 7.35
CA LEU A 132 -5.37 1.07 6.05
C LEU A 132 -4.02 0.38 5.88
N GLU A 133 -4.05 -0.91 5.58
CA GLU A 133 -2.85 -1.68 5.25
C GLU A 133 -2.68 -1.77 3.72
N MET A 134 -1.51 -1.38 3.25
CA MET A 134 -1.07 -1.53 1.87
C MET A 134 -0.32 -2.83 1.70
N ARG A 135 -0.55 -3.52 0.58
CA ARG A 135 0.14 -4.77 0.22
C ARG A 135 1.11 -4.53 -0.92
N VAL A 136 2.41 -4.54 -0.63
CA VAL A 136 3.46 -4.18 -1.59
C VAL A 136 4.32 -5.38 -1.92
N ALA A 137 4.33 -5.84 -3.17
CA ALA A 137 5.27 -6.87 -3.60
C ALA A 137 6.70 -6.31 -3.59
N ILE A 138 7.55 -6.85 -2.71
CA ILE A 138 8.93 -6.39 -2.47
C ILE A 138 9.99 -7.34 -3.05
N ALA A 139 9.63 -8.61 -3.30
CA ALA A 139 10.43 -9.54 -4.07
C ALA A 139 9.54 -10.45 -4.90
N ARG A 140 9.97 -10.75 -6.13
CA ARG A 140 9.23 -11.60 -7.04
C ARG A 140 10.06 -12.63 -7.78
N ASP A 141 9.51 -13.83 -7.93
CA ASP A 141 10.05 -14.94 -8.70
C ASP A 141 11.51 -15.25 -8.33
N VAL A 142 11.81 -15.26 -7.02
CA VAL A 142 13.17 -15.45 -6.51
C VAL A 142 13.36 -16.85 -5.95
N SER A 143 14.49 -17.48 -6.26
CA SER A 143 14.81 -18.84 -5.80
C SER A 143 15.22 -18.92 -4.34
N SER A 144 15.57 -17.78 -3.72
CA SER A 144 15.80 -17.67 -2.28
C SER A 144 15.71 -16.21 -1.82
N LEU A 145 15.50 -16.00 -0.51
CA LEU A 145 15.48 -14.70 0.14
C LEU A 145 16.24 -14.74 1.47
N THR A 146 17.07 -13.74 1.72
CA THR A 146 17.53 -13.47 3.09
C THR A 146 16.41 -12.75 3.84
N VAL A 147 16.01 -13.28 4.98
CA VAL A 147 14.97 -12.72 5.85
C VAL A 147 15.48 -12.59 7.27
N GLY A 148 15.06 -11.57 8.00
CA GLY A 148 15.55 -11.36 9.37
C GLY A 148 14.69 -10.41 10.17
N SER A 149 15.11 -10.12 11.39
CA SER A 149 14.40 -9.24 12.32
C SER A 149 15.37 -8.34 13.09
N SER A 150 14.96 -7.10 13.37
CA SER A 150 15.76 -6.14 14.16
C SER A 150 15.67 -6.41 15.66
N SER A 151 14.55 -6.97 16.10
CA SER A 151 14.27 -7.44 17.46
C SER A 151 14.05 -8.96 17.42
N GLN A 152 13.64 -9.56 18.53
CA GLN A 152 13.13 -10.93 18.46
C GLN A 152 12.01 -10.99 17.40
N GLY A 153 12.08 -11.96 16.50
CA GLY A 153 11.13 -12.10 15.41
C GLY A 153 10.79 -13.54 15.15
N TRP A 154 9.85 -13.74 14.24
CA TRP A 154 9.30 -15.06 13.93
C TRP A 154 8.95 -15.17 12.46
N VAL A 155 9.11 -16.38 11.94
CA VAL A 155 8.38 -16.84 10.76
C VAL A 155 7.26 -17.74 11.24
N ILE A 156 6.00 -17.40 10.98
CA ILE A 156 4.82 -18.07 11.53
C ILE A 156 3.91 -18.55 10.39
N THR A 157 3.33 -19.74 10.48
CA THR A 157 2.30 -20.17 9.55
C THR A 157 1.09 -19.23 9.58
N THR A 158 0.37 -19.12 8.46
CA THR A 158 -0.78 -18.20 8.34
C THR A 158 -1.93 -18.52 9.30
N ASP A 159 -2.01 -19.75 9.80
CA ASP A 159 -2.95 -20.21 10.82
C ASP A 159 -2.41 -20.09 12.26
N GLY A 160 -1.17 -19.62 12.44
CA GLY A 160 -0.51 -19.48 13.74
C GLY A 160 -0.08 -20.78 14.40
N SER A 161 -0.22 -21.94 13.74
CA SER A 161 0.00 -23.26 14.35
C SER A 161 1.48 -23.62 14.54
N ALA A 162 2.39 -23.06 13.75
CA ALA A 162 3.83 -23.32 13.82
C ALA A 162 4.67 -22.08 13.53
N HIS A 163 5.86 -22.00 14.12
CA HIS A 163 6.80 -20.91 13.86
C HIS A 163 8.28 -21.33 13.91
N CYS A 164 9.13 -20.50 13.32
CA CYS A 164 10.58 -20.48 13.46
C CYS A 164 10.99 -19.18 14.15
N ASP A 165 11.81 -19.23 15.18
CA ASP A 165 12.36 -18.03 15.81
C ASP A 165 13.46 -17.40 14.94
N ILE A 166 13.51 -16.07 14.96
CA ILE A 166 14.59 -15.26 14.43
C ILE A 166 15.14 -14.42 15.59
N ALA A 167 16.39 -14.69 15.97
CA ALA A 167 17.05 -13.89 16.98
C ALA A 167 17.24 -12.43 16.49
N ALA A 168 17.21 -11.48 17.42
CA ALA A 168 17.41 -10.07 17.11
C ALA A 168 18.71 -9.83 16.32
N GLN A 169 18.62 -9.01 15.27
CA GLN A 169 19.73 -8.63 14.39
C GLN A 169 20.35 -9.84 13.66
N THR A 170 19.61 -10.93 13.49
CA THR A 170 20.03 -12.09 12.70
C THR A 170 19.13 -12.34 11.49
N SER A 171 19.69 -13.05 10.51
CA SER A 171 18.98 -13.46 9.30
C SER A 171 19.04 -14.97 9.07
N LEU A 172 18.01 -15.45 8.37
CA LEU A 172 17.85 -16.80 7.84
C LEU A 172 17.76 -16.72 6.32
N THR A 173 18.14 -17.80 5.65
CA THR A 173 17.88 -17.95 4.22
C THR A 173 16.59 -18.73 4.03
N ALA A 174 15.59 -18.06 3.44
CA ALA A 174 14.35 -18.66 2.98
C ALA A 174 14.57 -19.28 1.59
N SER A 175 14.27 -20.57 1.45
CA SER A 175 14.33 -21.28 0.18
C SER A 175 13.06 -22.12 -0.03
N PRO A 176 12.47 -22.11 -1.24
CA PRO A 176 11.28 -22.90 -1.52
C PRO A 176 11.61 -24.40 -1.47
N THR A 177 10.66 -25.20 -0.98
CA THR A 177 10.72 -26.67 -1.00
C THR A 177 9.50 -27.24 -1.72
N ALA A 178 9.45 -28.55 -1.93
CA ALA A 178 8.29 -29.19 -2.58
C ALA A 178 6.96 -28.98 -1.84
N SER A 179 7.01 -28.78 -0.51
CA SER A 179 5.82 -28.68 0.35
C SER A 179 5.71 -27.36 1.13
N GLY A 180 6.65 -26.43 0.95
CA GLY A 180 6.64 -25.18 1.70
C GLY A 180 7.89 -24.34 1.54
N ILE A 181 8.39 -23.79 2.67
CA ILE A 181 9.56 -22.92 2.70
C ILE A 181 10.48 -23.37 3.84
N SER A 182 11.78 -23.46 3.55
CA SER A 182 12.84 -23.76 4.52
C SER A 182 13.57 -22.49 4.93
N PHE A 183 13.84 -22.34 6.23
CA PHE A 183 14.48 -21.19 6.88
C PHE A 183 15.72 -21.62 7.65
N GLY A 184 16.64 -22.31 6.97
CA GLY A 184 17.81 -22.86 7.65
C GLY A 184 17.41 -23.82 8.78
N GLY A 185 16.94 -25.02 8.42
CA GLY A 185 16.70 -26.12 9.37
C GLY A 185 15.32 -26.10 10.01
N CYS A 186 14.58 -25.00 9.92
CA CYS A 186 13.15 -24.94 10.19
C CYS A 186 12.38 -24.95 8.86
N GLN A 187 11.33 -25.77 8.74
CA GLN A 187 10.51 -25.85 7.54
C GLN A 187 9.04 -25.63 7.90
N LEU A 188 8.39 -24.74 7.16
CA LEU A 188 6.98 -24.37 7.34
C LEU A 188 6.23 -24.55 6.02
N GLY A 189 4.91 -24.32 6.06
CA GLY A 189 4.02 -24.43 4.89
C GLY A 189 4.35 -23.44 3.77
N GLY A 190 3.59 -23.54 2.67
CA GLY A 190 3.77 -22.73 1.47
C GLY A 190 3.49 -21.23 1.62
N ALA A 191 2.93 -20.79 2.75
CA ALA A 191 2.71 -19.38 3.05
C ALA A 191 2.92 -19.11 4.55
N VAL A 192 3.70 -18.09 4.87
CA VAL A 192 4.10 -17.73 6.23
C VAL A 192 4.22 -16.22 6.41
N TRP A 193 3.97 -15.74 7.62
CA TRP A 193 4.22 -14.38 8.06
C TRP A 193 5.62 -14.26 8.64
N LEU A 194 6.37 -13.27 8.19
CA LEU A 194 7.57 -12.76 8.84
C LEU A 194 7.18 -11.55 9.68
N GLU A 195 7.35 -11.66 10.99
CA GLU A 195 6.99 -10.64 11.97
C GLU A 195 8.16 -10.36 12.93
N ALA A 196 8.23 -9.14 13.42
CA ALA A 196 9.13 -8.72 14.49
C ALA A 196 8.31 -8.40 15.73
N GLU A 197 8.93 -8.47 16.91
CA GLU A 197 8.33 -7.96 18.15
C GLU A 197 7.89 -6.50 17.98
N SER A 198 6.85 -6.09 18.70
CA SER A 198 6.25 -4.75 18.59
C SER A 198 7.30 -3.63 18.55
N GLY A 199 7.23 -2.80 17.51
CA GLY A 199 8.19 -1.71 17.27
C GLY A 199 9.46 -2.14 16.51
N GLY A 200 9.64 -3.42 16.25
CA GLY A 200 10.71 -3.96 15.41
C GLY A 200 10.43 -3.85 13.92
N PHE A 201 11.47 -4.18 13.14
CA PHE A 201 11.48 -4.18 11.69
C PHE A 201 11.85 -5.56 11.17
N VAL A 202 11.32 -5.90 10.00
CA VAL A 202 11.68 -7.14 9.29
C VAL A 202 12.67 -6.82 8.18
N PHE A 203 13.68 -7.65 8.02
CA PHE A 203 14.66 -7.56 6.94
C PHE A 203 14.25 -8.51 5.82
N VAL A 204 14.23 -8.03 4.59
CA VAL A 204 14.00 -8.87 3.40
C VAL A 204 14.96 -8.44 2.31
N LYS A 205 15.72 -9.40 1.77
CA LYS A 205 16.74 -9.22 0.73
C LYS A 205 17.85 -8.26 1.15
N ASN A 206 17.59 -6.95 1.03
CA ASN A 206 18.55 -5.87 1.28
C ASN A 206 17.89 -4.63 1.90
N GLY A 207 16.66 -4.76 2.41
CA GLY A 207 15.90 -3.65 2.97
C GLY A 207 15.26 -4.01 4.31
N TRP A 208 15.15 -3.00 5.16
CA TRP A 208 14.39 -3.04 6.40
C TRP A 208 12.99 -2.48 6.18
N PHE A 209 11.97 -3.18 6.69
CA PHE A 209 10.57 -2.85 6.46
C PHE A 209 9.81 -2.80 7.79
N LYS A 210 8.88 -1.85 7.88
CA LYS A 210 7.85 -1.82 8.93
C LYS A 210 6.72 -2.80 8.60
N GLY A 211 5.92 -3.10 9.61
CA GLY A 211 4.81 -4.03 9.50
C GLY A 211 5.32 -5.47 9.40
N ARG A 212 4.66 -6.27 8.56
CA ARG A 212 4.96 -7.69 8.39
C ARG A 212 5.10 -8.06 6.93
N VAL A 213 5.69 -9.22 6.66
CA VAL A 213 5.86 -9.71 5.29
C VAL A 213 5.23 -11.08 5.14
N LEU A 214 4.32 -11.21 4.18
CA LEU A 214 3.86 -12.51 3.71
C LEU A 214 4.91 -13.07 2.75
N LEU A 215 5.48 -14.21 3.10
CA LEU A 215 6.30 -15.02 2.21
C LEU A 215 5.47 -16.19 1.73
N TYR A 216 5.46 -16.44 0.42
CA TYR A 216 4.82 -17.63 -0.10
C TYR A 216 5.62 -18.26 -1.25
N ASN A 217 5.53 -19.58 -1.32
CA ASN A 217 6.12 -20.39 -2.38
C ASN A 217 5.08 -20.56 -3.49
N ASP A 218 5.38 -19.98 -4.64
CA ASP A 218 4.61 -20.10 -5.87
C ASP A 218 5.39 -20.94 -6.88
N GLY A 219 5.04 -22.23 -6.98
CA GLY A 219 5.62 -23.12 -7.98
C GLY A 219 7.15 -23.32 -7.88
N GLY A 220 7.73 -23.22 -6.68
CA GLY A 220 9.18 -23.34 -6.47
C GLY A 220 9.92 -22.01 -6.52
N GLN A 221 9.20 -20.89 -6.61
CA GLN A 221 9.75 -19.54 -6.53
C GLN A 221 9.13 -18.80 -5.35
N LEU A 222 9.91 -18.00 -4.64
CA LEU A 222 9.42 -17.22 -3.52
C LEU A 222 8.88 -15.86 -3.97
N MET A 223 7.82 -15.48 -3.30
CA MET A 223 7.20 -14.17 -3.35
C MET A 223 7.27 -13.55 -1.95
N ALA A 224 7.55 -12.25 -1.88
CA ALA A 224 7.48 -11.49 -0.63
C ALA A 224 6.59 -10.27 -0.81
N VAL A 225 5.54 -10.18 0.01
CA VAL A 225 4.60 -9.06 0.02
C VAL A 225 4.63 -8.42 1.39
N ASN A 226 5.01 -7.14 1.45
CA ASN A 226 5.00 -6.38 2.69
C ASN A 226 3.61 -5.79 2.93
N PHE A 227 3.07 -6.10 4.11
CA PHE A 227 1.83 -5.58 4.65
C PHE A 227 2.22 -4.47 5.65
N VAL A 228 1.87 -3.24 5.30
CA VAL A 228 2.34 -2.03 5.99
C VAL A 228 1.23 -0.99 6.05
N ARG A 229 1.11 -0.26 7.16
CA ARG A 229 0.13 0.83 7.26
C ARG A 229 0.40 1.92 6.23
N LEU A 230 -0.65 2.53 5.71
CA LEU A 230 -0.56 3.55 4.65
C LEU A 230 0.36 4.70 5.05
N GLY A 231 0.31 5.21 6.29
CA GLY A 231 1.21 6.27 6.74
C GLY A 231 2.70 5.87 6.74
N ASP A 232 2.99 4.65 7.15
CA ASP A 232 4.34 4.09 7.14
C ASP A 232 4.83 3.87 5.70
N TYR A 233 3.96 3.34 4.82
CA TYR A 233 4.21 3.21 3.39
C TYR A 233 4.57 4.55 2.75
N LEU A 234 3.77 5.60 3.01
CA LEU A 234 3.98 6.93 2.43
C LEU A 234 5.28 7.58 2.92
N SER A 235 5.67 7.34 4.17
CA SER A 235 6.93 7.86 4.71
C SER A 235 8.14 7.32 3.93
N SER A 236 8.09 6.03 3.56
CA SER A 236 9.09 5.39 2.70
C SER A 236 9.03 5.89 1.26
N VAL A 237 7.82 6.02 0.68
CA VAL A 237 7.67 6.50 -0.70
C VAL A 237 8.19 7.91 -0.85
N VAL A 238 7.81 8.85 0.03
CA VAL A 238 8.28 10.24 -0.04
C VAL A 238 9.80 10.33 0.05
N GLY A 239 10.43 9.55 0.94
CA GLY A 239 11.90 9.51 1.05
C GLY A 239 12.60 8.81 -0.11
N SER A 240 11.91 7.90 -0.79
CA SER A 240 12.45 7.17 -1.94
C SER A 240 12.31 7.94 -3.25
N GLU A 241 11.33 8.83 -3.34
CA GLU A 241 10.97 9.64 -4.51
C GLU A 241 11.60 11.04 -4.48
N MET A 242 11.75 11.64 -3.31
CA MET A 242 12.27 13.00 -3.15
C MET A 242 13.43 13.05 -2.17
N TYR A 243 14.33 14.00 -2.40
CA TYR A 243 15.40 14.27 -1.44
C TYR A 243 14.80 14.87 -0.15
N HIS A 244 15.07 14.25 0.99
CA HIS A 244 14.52 14.61 2.31
C HIS A 244 14.83 16.06 2.78
N HIS A 245 15.81 16.72 2.17
CA HIS A 245 16.21 18.11 2.48
C HIS A 245 15.53 19.14 1.57
N TRP A 246 14.65 18.71 0.66
CA TRP A 246 13.81 19.63 -0.11
C TRP A 246 12.78 20.31 0.78
N PRO A 247 12.22 21.46 0.34
CA PRO A 247 11.25 22.21 1.14
C PRO A 247 10.09 21.32 1.60
N LEU A 248 9.66 21.49 2.85
CA LEU A 248 8.62 20.67 3.47
C LEU A 248 7.31 20.69 2.65
N GLU A 249 6.94 21.84 2.08
CA GLU A 249 5.74 21.98 1.25
C GLU A 249 5.80 21.13 -0.02
N ALA A 250 6.99 20.92 -0.61
CA ALA A 250 7.15 20.01 -1.73
C ALA A 250 7.00 18.54 -1.29
N LEU A 251 7.57 18.18 -0.13
CA LEU A 251 7.41 16.84 0.45
C LEU A 251 5.94 16.54 0.81
N LYS A 252 5.20 17.54 1.31
CA LYS A 252 3.76 17.45 1.57
C LYS A 252 2.95 17.23 0.30
N ALA A 253 3.25 17.98 -0.77
CA ALA A 253 2.58 17.80 -2.05
C ALA A 253 2.79 16.36 -2.57
N GLN A 254 4.01 15.83 -2.46
CA GLN A 254 4.29 14.43 -2.77
C GLN A 254 3.59 13.44 -1.87
N ALA A 255 3.46 13.70 -0.56
CA ALA A 255 2.72 12.82 0.33
C ALA A 255 1.25 12.68 -0.08
N VAL A 256 0.59 13.79 -0.41
CA VAL A 256 -0.82 13.81 -0.86
C VAL A 256 -0.99 13.13 -2.22
N ALA A 257 -0.08 13.40 -3.18
CA ALA A 257 -0.09 12.69 -4.47
C ALA A 257 0.14 11.19 -4.24
N ALA A 258 1.19 10.80 -3.52
CA ALA A 258 1.47 9.39 -3.25
C ALA A 258 0.31 8.67 -2.56
N ARG A 259 -0.39 9.34 -1.63
CA ARG A 259 -1.60 8.80 -0.98
C ARG A 259 -2.73 8.54 -1.96
N SER A 260 -2.98 9.47 -2.88
CA SER A 260 -4.04 9.36 -3.88
C SER A 260 -3.78 8.20 -4.85
N TYR A 261 -2.51 8.04 -5.25
CA TYR A 261 -2.06 6.90 -6.05
C TYR A 261 -2.22 5.56 -5.31
N ALA A 262 -1.77 5.49 -4.06
CA ALA A 262 -1.87 4.31 -3.21
C ALA A 262 -3.32 3.88 -2.99
N LEU A 263 -4.21 4.82 -2.66
CA LEU A 263 -5.64 4.55 -2.48
C LEU A 263 -6.29 4.04 -3.77
N THR A 264 -5.92 4.60 -4.93
CA THR A 264 -6.43 4.14 -6.23
C THR A 264 -6.07 2.67 -6.47
N HIS A 265 -4.82 2.29 -6.18
CA HIS A 265 -4.34 0.92 -6.38
C HIS A 265 -4.76 -0.03 -5.26
N HIS A 266 -5.09 0.46 -4.08
CA HIS A 266 -5.78 -0.35 -3.08
C HIS A 266 -7.17 -0.78 -3.58
N VAL A 267 -7.88 0.11 -4.26
CA VAL A 267 -9.20 -0.19 -4.85
C VAL A 267 -9.09 -1.00 -6.14
N ARG A 268 -8.04 -0.78 -6.94
CA ARG A 268 -7.76 -1.50 -8.19
C ARG A 268 -6.39 -2.18 -8.07
N PRO A 269 -6.30 -3.25 -7.27
CA PRO A 269 -5.03 -3.88 -6.99
C PRO A 269 -4.46 -4.52 -8.26
N ALA A 270 -3.14 -4.47 -8.39
CA ALA A 270 -2.45 -5.07 -9.52
C ALA A 270 -2.52 -6.62 -9.52
N SER A 271 -2.79 -7.24 -8.37
CA SER A 271 -3.17 -8.65 -8.27
C SER A 271 -4.09 -8.91 -7.06
N ASP A 272 -4.60 -10.14 -6.96
CA ASP A 272 -5.34 -10.57 -5.77
C ASP A 272 -4.48 -10.58 -4.49
N TYR A 273 -3.16 -10.68 -4.62
CA TYR A 273 -2.21 -10.83 -3.50
C TYR A 273 -1.56 -9.52 -3.06
N TRP A 274 -1.42 -8.54 -3.95
CA TRP A 274 -0.75 -7.27 -3.68
C TRP A 274 -1.38 -6.12 -4.47
N ASP A 275 -1.36 -4.93 -3.85
CA ASP A 275 -1.94 -3.71 -4.40
C ASP A 275 -0.99 -3.08 -5.42
N LEU A 276 0.30 -3.02 -5.06
CA LEU A 276 1.40 -2.36 -5.78
C LEU A 276 2.66 -3.22 -5.74
N ASP A 277 3.61 -3.00 -6.65
CA ASP A 277 4.98 -3.52 -6.52
C ASP A 277 5.99 -2.40 -6.25
N ASN A 278 7.23 -2.76 -5.88
CA ASN A 278 8.30 -1.80 -5.56
C ASN A 278 9.15 -1.34 -6.75
N THR A 279 8.69 -1.57 -7.98
CA THR A 279 9.41 -1.14 -9.19
C THR A 279 9.00 0.26 -9.62
N GLN A 280 9.77 0.85 -10.54
CA GLN A 280 9.46 2.16 -11.15
C GLN A 280 8.14 2.20 -11.92
N ARG A 281 7.47 1.05 -12.14
CA ARG A 281 6.15 1.00 -12.75
C ARG A 281 5.06 1.62 -11.86
N PHE A 282 5.28 1.59 -10.54
CA PHE A 282 4.34 2.12 -9.56
C PHE A 282 4.99 3.29 -8.80
N GLN A 283 5.44 3.05 -7.57
CA GLN A 283 6.10 4.05 -6.73
C GLN A 283 7.38 3.44 -6.18
N ALA A 284 8.42 4.26 -6.01
CA ALA A 284 9.64 3.83 -5.36
C ALA A 284 9.34 3.53 -3.88
N TYR A 285 9.35 2.25 -3.50
CA TYR A 285 9.20 1.78 -2.12
C TYR A 285 10.45 0.99 -1.69
N LYS A 286 11.28 1.59 -0.83
CA LYS A 286 12.60 1.04 -0.44
C LYS A 286 12.70 0.68 1.05
N GLY A 287 11.56 0.56 1.72
CA GLY A 287 11.50 0.34 3.17
C GLY A 287 11.97 1.57 3.96
N ILE A 288 12.49 1.36 5.16
CA ILE A 288 12.81 2.45 6.10
C ILE A 288 14.14 3.18 5.80
N ASN A 289 14.93 2.67 4.85
CA ASN A 289 16.30 3.14 4.58
C ASN A 289 16.38 4.63 4.22
N LEU A 290 15.33 5.19 3.62
CA LEU A 290 15.25 6.58 3.19
C LEU A 290 14.20 7.39 3.97
N GLU A 291 13.64 6.81 5.02
CA GLU A 291 12.75 7.54 5.93
C GLU A 291 13.56 8.53 6.79
N THR A 292 13.04 9.74 6.94
CA THR A 292 13.62 10.77 7.81
C THR A 292 12.53 11.46 8.60
N ALA A 293 12.90 12.23 9.63
CA ALA A 293 11.95 13.05 10.37
C ALA A 293 11.14 13.99 9.44
N ASN A 294 11.76 14.52 8.37
CA ASN A 294 11.06 15.40 7.42
C ASN A 294 10.05 14.66 6.55
N THR A 295 10.38 13.45 6.07
CA THR A 295 9.45 12.67 5.24
C THR A 295 8.25 12.21 6.07
N GLN A 296 8.50 11.74 7.30
CA GLN A 296 7.45 11.37 8.23
C GLN A 296 6.59 12.57 8.63
N ARG A 297 7.20 13.73 8.88
CA ARG A 297 6.49 14.97 9.19
C ARG A 297 5.60 15.44 8.03
N ALA A 298 6.07 15.35 6.78
CA ALA A 298 5.26 15.71 5.61
C ALA A 298 4.02 14.81 5.49
N VAL A 299 4.17 13.51 5.74
CA VAL A 299 3.06 12.55 5.75
C VAL A 299 2.08 12.84 6.89
N ALA A 300 2.60 13.07 8.11
CA ALA A 300 1.78 13.35 9.29
C ALA A 300 1.00 14.67 9.15
N GLU A 301 1.61 15.74 8.66
CA GLU A 301 0.95 17.04 8.47
C GLU A 301 -0.09 17.04 7.34
N THR A 302 -0.12 16.01 6.48
CA THR A 302 -1.09 15.82 5.39
C THR A 302 -1.93 14.56 5.56
N ALA A 303 -2.01 14.03 6.78
CA ALA A 303 -2.64 12.74 7.02
C ALA A 303 -4.12 12.72 6.60
N GLY A 304 -4.51 11.66 5.91
CA GLY A 304 -5.83 11.48 5.32
C GLY A 304 -6.08 12.29 4.05
N GLU A 305 -5.23 13.24 3.66
CA GLU A 305 -5.49 14.11 2.51
C GLU A 305 -5.11 13.46 1.18
N PHE A 306 -6.03 13.57 0.22
CA PHE A 306 -5.89 13.04 -1.13
C PHE A 306 -6.50 14.00 -2.16
N ILE A 307 -6.10 13.84 -3.42
CA ILE A 307 -6.57 14.61 -4.57
C ILE A 307 -7.90 14.06 -5.03
N SER A 308 -8.90 14.93 -5.09
CA SER A 308 -10.30 14.60 -5.33
C SER A 308 -10.89 15.37 -6.51
N TYR A 309 -11.66 14.68 -7.33
CA TYR A 309 -12.44 15.26 -8.41
C TYR A 309 -13.87 14.73 -8.38
N ASN A 310 -14.84 15.63 -8.23
CA ASN A 310 -16.26 15.30 -8.05
C ASN A 310 -16.49 14.27 -6.93
N GLY A 311 -15.79 14.47 -5.80
CA GLY A 311 -15.87 13.63 -4.59
C GLY A 311 -15.10 12.32 -4.67
N GLY A 312 -14.27 12.12 -5.70
CA GLY A 312 -13.63 10.82 -5.96
C GLY A 312 -12.14 10.90 -6.08
N ILE A 313 -11.50 9.80 -5.70
CA ILE A 313 -10.05 9.67 -5.67
C ILE A 313 -9.50 9.80 -7.09
N VAL A 314 -8.58 10.75 -7.26
CA VAL A 314 -7.85 10.95 -8.51
C VAL A 314 -6.57 10.12 -8.46
N GLU A 315 -6.34 9.33 -9.50
CA GLU A 315 -5.03 8.69 -9.69
C GLU A 315 -4.01 9.78 -10.05
N SER A 316 -3.14 10.10 -9.10
CA SER A 316 -2.19 11.19 -9.26
C SER A 316 -0.85 10.67 -9.79
N LEU A 317 -0.62 10.89 -11.08
CA LEU A 317 0.66 10.61 -11.72
C LEU A 317 1.68 11.70 -11.34
N TYR A 318 2.95 11.32 -11.20
CA TYR A 318 4.05 12.24 -10.93
C TYR A 318 5.37 11.68 -11.47
N ALA A 319 6.33 12.55 -11.77
CA ALA A 319 7.65 12.16 -12.25
C ALA A 319 8.74 13.17 -11.87
N ALA A 320 10.00 12.81 -12.06
CA ALA A 320 11.13 13.63 -11.62
C ALA A 320 11.15 15.04 -12.23
N SER A 321 10.81 15.19 -13.52
CA SER A 321 10.81 16.48 -14.21
C SER A 321 9.59 16.65 -15.11
N ASP A 322 9.26 17.89 -15.50
CA ASP A 322 8.15 18.19 -16.42
C ASP A 322 8.32 17.51 -17.78
N GLN A 323 9.57 17.37 -18.25
CA GLN A 323 9.87 16.62 -19.46
C GLN A 323 9.44 15.15 -19.32
N ILE A 324 9.74 14.50 -18.19
CA ILE A 324 9.34 13.11 -17.97
C ILE A 324 7.82 13.01 -17.80
N VAL A 325 7.16 13.97 -17.14
CA VAL A 325 5.69 14.02 -17.09
C VAL A 325 5.10 14.13 -18.50
N GLN A 326 5.70 14.95 -19.37
CA GLN A 326 5.27 15.10 -20.76
C GLN A 326 5.43 13.80 -21.55
N GLU A 327 6.58 13.14 -21.41
CA GLU A 327 6.92 11.91 -22.14
C GLU A 327 6.15 10.69 -21.63
N ALA A 328 6.02 10.53 -20.30
CA ALA A 328 5.43 9.34 -19.67
C ALA A 328 3.91 9.45 -19.50
N HIS A 329 3.37 10.66 -19.32
CA HIS A 329 1.97 10.89 -18.94
C HIS A 329 1.24 11.90 -19.83
N GLY A 330 1.85 12.31 -20.95
CA GLY A 330 1.25 13.26 -21.88
C GLY A 330 1.01 14.65 -21.26
N GLY A 331 1.80 15.02 -20.26
CA GLY A 331 1.71 16.29 -19.55
C GLY A 331 0.76 16.28 -18.35
N GLN A 332 0.19 15.12 -18.00
CA GLN A 332 -0.73 14.99 -16.87
C GLN A 332 0.00 14.41 -15.66
N GLY A 333 0.30 15.25 -14.68
CA GLY A 333 0.92 14.83 -13.43
C GLY A 333 1.84 15.88 -12.84
N MET A 334 2.36 15.60 -11.65
CA MET A 334 3.24 16.52 -10.93
C MET A 334 4.71 16.29 -11.28
N SER A 335 5.42 17.37 -11.60
CA SER A 335 6.89 17.39 -11.67
C SER A 335 7.46 17.58 -10.28
N GLN A 336 8.32 16.65 -9.83
CA GLN A 336 8.93 16.73 -8.51
C GLN A 336 9.87 17.93 -8.38
N HIS A 337 10.71 18.19 -9.40
CA HIS A 337 11.57 19.38 -9.41
C HIS A 337 10.74 20.67 -9.50
N GLY A 338 9.69 20.70 -10.31
CA GLY A 338 8.84 21.88 -10.40
C GLY A 338 8.05 22.13 -9.10
N ALA A 339 7.58 21.07 -8.41
CA ALA A 339 6.99 21.18 -7.08
C ALA A 339 7.97 21.78 -6.05
N LYS A 340 9.23 21.35 -6.08
CA LYS A 340 10.30 21.94 -5.27
C LYS A 340 10.51 23.42 -5.62
N ASP A 341 10.56 23.77 -6.90
CA ASP A 341 10.76 25.16 -7.32
C ASP A 341 9.59 26.06 -6.90
N HIS A 342 8.35 25.57 -7.01
CA HIS A 342 7.18 26.27 -6.47
C HIS A 342 7.28 26.48 -4.95
N ALA A 343 7.68 25.45 -4.20
CA ALA A 343 7.86 25.56 -2.76
C ALA A 343 8.97 26.57 -2.39
N VAL A 344 10.08 26.60 -3.13
CA VAL A 344 11.14 27.62 -2.97
C VAL A 344 10.61 29.03 -3.23
N ASN A 345 9.66 29.18 -4.16
CA ASN A 345 8.98 30.43 -4.45
C ASN A 345 7.82 30.75 -3.49
N GLY A 346 7.70 30.02 -2.38
CA GLY A 346 6.74 30.31 -1.30
C GLY A 346 5.35 29.72 -1.50
N TYR A 347 5.16 28.81 -2.45
CA TYR A 347 3.88 28.13 -2.62
C TYR A 347 3.68 27.11 -1.49
N SER A 348 2.47 27.05 -0.95
CA SER A 348 2.05 25.96 -0.07
C SER A 348 1.76 24.68 -0.86
N TYR A 349 1.75 23.53 -0.19
CA TYR A 349 1.55 22.24 -0.86
C TYR A 349 0.21 22.14 -1.64
N ASP A 350 -0.86 22.74 -1.14
CA ASP A 350 -2.16 22.79 -1.82
C ASP A 350 -2.12 23.66 -3.08
N GLN A 351 -1.38 24.77 -3.06
CA GLN A 351 -1.14 25.60 -4.25
C GLN A 351 -0.31 24.85 -5.29
N ILE A 352 0.73 24.13 -4.86
CA ILE A 352 1.55 23.28 -5.74
C ILE A 352 0.68 22.24 -6.43
N LEU A 353 -0.15 21.52 -5.67
CA LEU A 353 -1.06 20.51 -6.21
C LEU A 353 -2.09 21.13 -7.17
N GLY A 354 -2.59 22.34 -6.86
CA GLY A 354 -3.51 23.07 -7.73
C GLY A 354 -2.92 23.43 -9.10
N VAL A 355 -1.60 23.62 -9.19
CA VAL A 355 -0.89 23.84 -10.47
C VAL A 355 -0.90 22.56 -11.32
N TYR A 356 -0.58 21.41 -10.71
CA TYR A 356 -0.37 20.16 -11.44
C TYR A 356 -1.65 19.34 -11.67
N TYR A 357 -2.68 19.56 -10.85
CA TYR A 357 -3.96 18.83 -10.93
C TYR A 357 -5.12 19.83 -11.04
N PRO A 358 -5.21 20.62 -12.13
CA PRO A 358 -6.20 21.66 -12.27
C PRO A 358 -7.63 21.10 -12.27
N GLY A 359 -8.55 21.81 -11.61
CA GLY A 359 -9.95 21.40 -11.48
C GLY A 359 -10.21 20.34 -10.42
N THR A 360 -9.18 19.90 -9.69
CA THR A 360 -9.31 19.04 -8.50
C THR A 360 -9.37 19.85 -7.21
N SER A 361 -9.66 19.18 -6.10
CA SER A 361 -9.65 19.73 -4.75
C SER A 361 -9.01 18.73 -3.80
N LEU A 362 -8.55 19.19 -2.63
CA LEU A 362 -8.16 18.26 -1.56
C LEU A 362 -9.40 17.76 -0.82
N SER A 363 -9.42 16.48 -0.52
CA SER A 363 -10.39 15.85 0.37
C SER A 363 -9.65 15.02 1.42
N ARG A 364 -10.31 14.70 2.53
CA ARG A 364 -9.69 13.98 3.65
C ARG A 364 -10.51 12.73 4.00
N LEU A 365 -9.82 11.60 4.15
CA LEU A 365 -10.40 10.36 4.67
C LEU A 365 -10.10 10.24 6.17
N VAL A 366 -11.17 10.25 6.96
CA VAL A 366 -11.16 9.99 8.40
C VAL A 366 -11.92 8.70 8.70
N VAL A 367 -11.62 8.08 9.83
CA VAL A 367 -12.27 6.87 10.33
C VAL A 367 -13.23 7.31 11.44
N GLU A 368 -14.53 7.05 11.28
CA GLU A 368 -15.48 7.28 12.38
C GLU A 368 -15.33 6.13 13.40
N GLN A 369 -15.27 6.50 14.68
CA GLN A 369 -15.18 5.56 15.81
C GLN A 369 -16.52 4.86 16.12
#